data_AF-A0A953NDX4-F1
#
_entry.id   AF-A0A953NDX4-F1
#
_cell.length_a   1.000
_cell.length_b   1.000
_cell.length_c   1.000
_cell.angle_alpha   90.00
_cell.angle_beta   90.00
_cell.angle_gamma   90.00
#
_symmetry.space_group_name_H-M   'P 1'
#
loop_
_entity.id
_entity.type
_entity.pdbx_description
1 polymer ?
#
loop_
_entity_poly.entity_id
_entity_poly.type
_entity_poly.pdbx_seq_one_letter_code
_entity_poly.pdbx_strand_id
1 'polypeptide(L)'
;MLIDNGDTIQGTPLVYYYNMLDKTAEYPMMKVMGAMGYDAWVLGNHEYNYGLDTLNRVIKDAEKNNIEVLSANTYKNGENFVKPYIIKSFNLDGKEVKVAVIGLTTKTIPSWESPQNYAGLEFRDLVEEAKKWVKEVKDKGADVVIVSAHSGEEKASDIIPENQIKAIAQNVSGIDAIVAGHAHSIISENIYKNPEGKDVIVTEPGKWAQYISQIDIYVNQDGTYSVSAKNVKMDSTIEEDIEIVNLIKPYQDKTMEYIKTVVGKATGEFTGLNQTIEPTAIMELINKVQMEAAGTQLSIAAPLSSKAYIPQGDVTIQDIMSVYVYENFLYGIKMTGKQLKDWLEWSARYYKQVQSPTDKIEKDPVLNIPDYNLDQLYGATYDIDLTQPAGNRIKNLRYKGKLIKDTDVFTVAINNYRYNGGGGFMAAAGISNTDSSIVVYDSQKALGDDGQVRSLMIEYFKKYGTIANTVEKNWKLSTTKVEEIKDTEDTTNDEIQNDDKTTDDKEATNNGGAEQNKDGKLPKTGSVVDITTLFGAGAASIMIGAVFVIHDSRRKKKVA
;
A
#
# COMPACT_ATOMS: atom_id res chain seq x y z
N MET A 1 18.14 21.61 -7.77
CA MET A 1 17.29 21.43 -6.57
C MET A 1 16.93 19.95 -6.48
N LEU A 2 16.84 19.41 -5.27
CA LEU A 2 16.42 18.05 -4.99
C LEU A 2 15.26 18.09 -3.97
N ILE A 3 14.13 17.50 -4.33
CA ILE A 3 12.91 17.52 -3.51
C ILE A 3 12.34 16.12 -3.40
N ASP A 4 11.75 15.81 -2.24
CA ASP A 4 10.96 14.61 -2.03
C ASP A 4 9.47 14.96 -2.05
N ASN A 5 8.66 14.11 -2.69
CA ASN A 5 7.22 14.34 -2.84
C ASN A 5 6.38 13.48 -1.90
N GLY A 6 6.85 13.16 -0.69
CA GLY A 6 6.06 12.54 0.39
C GLY A 6 5.99 11.02 0.35
N ASP A 7 5.30 10.43 1.34
CA ASP A 7 5.27 8.99 1.64
C ASP A 7 6.66 8.40 1.94
N THR A 8 7.42 9.12 2.76
CA THR A 8 8.81 8.81 3.08
C THR A 8 8.94 7.95 4.34
N ILE A 9 7.98 8.07 5.27
CA ILE A 9 8.13 7.53 6.64
C ILE A 9 7.32 6.25 6.90
N GLN A 10 6.81 5.59 5.85
CA GLN A 10 6.03 4.35 5.94
C GLN A 10 6.51 3.33 4.89
N GLY A 11 6.24 2.04 5.13
CA GLY A 11 6.32 1.00 4.11
C GLY A 11 7.48 0.01 4.24
N THR A 12 8.44 0.24 5.13
CA THR A 12 9.53 -0.71 5.40
C THR A 12 9.69 -1.01 6.89
N PRO A 13 10.27 -2.17 7.26
CA PRO A 13 10.59 -2.45 8.66
C PRO A 13 11.53 -1.43 9.30
N LEU A 14 12.38 -0.78 8.50
CA LEU A 14 13.32 0.23 8.97
C LEU A 14 12.54 1.44 9.50
N VAL A 15 11.65 2.01 8.68
CA VAL A 15 10.85 3.17 9.13
C VAL A 15 9.92 2.78 10.30
N TYR A 16 9.33 1.59 10.27
CA TYR A 16 8.53 1.10 11.40
C TYR A 16 9.33 1.05 12.71
N TYR A 17 10.53 0.47 12.68
CA TYR A 17 11.40 0.35 13.86
C TYR A 17 11.70 1.73 14.46
N TYR A 18 12.05 2.71 13.62
CA TYR A 18 12.38 4.05 14.11
C TYR A 18 11.16 4.90 14.44
N ASN A 19 9.97 4.60 13.93
CA ASN A 19 8.72 5.25 14.34
C ASN A 19 8.20 4.71 15.69
N MET A 20 8.28 3.39 15.89
CA MET A 20 7.57 2.71 16.99
C MET A 20 8.47 2.26 18.13
N LEU A 21 9.73 1.92 17.87
CA LEU A 21 10.62 1.30 18.85
C LEU A 21 11.74 2.24 19.28
N ASP A 22 12.63 2.62 18.37
CA ASP A 22 13.69 3.60 18.66
C ASP A 22 13.21 5.02 18.33
N LYS A 23 12.42 5.57 19.25
CA LYS A 23 11.86 6.93 19.15
C LYS A 23 12.90 8.03 19.47
N THR A 24 14.15 7.67 19.75
CA THR A 24 15.19 8.60 20.25
C THR A 24 16.33 8.87 19.27
N ALA A 25 16.64 7.91 18.40
CA ALA A 25 17.61 8.11 17.34
C ALA A 25 17.13 9.17 16.33
N GLU A 26 18.08 9.91 15.77
CA GLU A 26 17.83 10.76 14.60
C GLU A 26 17.26 9.91 13.47
N TYR A 27 16.19 10.40 12.85
CA TYR A 27 15.42 9.63 11.88
C TYR A 27 16.25 9.27 10.65
N PRO A 28 16.35 7.98 10.27
CA PRO A 28 17.27 7.52 9.24
C PRO A 28 17.04 8.17 7.87
N MET A 29 15.77 8.36 7.48
CA MET A 29 15.45 8.97 6.19
C MET A 29 15.91 10.43 6.13
N MET A 30 15.70 11.20 7.19
CA MET A 30 16.11 12.60 7.24
C MET A 30 17.63 12.76 7.27
N LYS A 31 18.33 11.82 7.92
CA LYS A 31 19.79 11.77 7.92
C LYS A 31 20.36 11.51 6.52
N VAL A 32 19.78 10.56 5.78
CA VAL A 32 20.21 10.24 4.41
C VAL A 32 19.84 11.37 3.45
N MET A 33 18.62 11.91 3.53
CA MET A 33 18.19 13.04 2.71
C MET A 33 19.06 14.28 2.95
N GLY A 34 19.47 14.51 4.20
CA GLY A 34 20.41 15.58 4.55
C GLY A 34 21.77 15.39 3.88
N ALA A 35 22.33 14.18 3.96
CA ALA A 35 23.60 13.83 3.32
C ALA A 35 23.54 13.93 1.78
N MET A 36 22.37 13.64 1.18
CA MET A 36 22.12 13.79 -0.26
C MET A 36 21.86 15.25 -0.69
N GLY A 37 21.70 16.18 0.26
CA GLY A 37 21.44 17.58 -0.03
C GLY A 37 20.02 17.87 -0.54
N TYR A 38 19.01 17.17 -0.02
CA TYR A 38 17.62 17.54 -0.29
C TYR A 38 17.33 18.96 0.18
N ASP A 39 16.67 19.74 -0.67
CA ASP A 39 16.26 21.11 -0.39
C ASP A 39 14.91 21.16 0.33
N ALA A 40 14.01 20.23 -0.01
CA ALA A 40 12.68 20.18 0.56
C ALA A 40 12.09 18.76 0.60
N TRP A 41 11.14 18.59 1.51
CA TRP A 41 10.31 17.41 1.68
C TRP A 41 8.83 17.82 1.73
N VAL A 42 8.04 17.40 0.75
CA VAL A 42 6.59 17.60 0.76
C VAL A 42 5.94 16.50 1.59
N LEU A 43 5.01 16.87 2.47
CA LEU A 43 4.27 15.87 3.24
C LEU A 43 3.27 15.12 2.34
N GLY A 44 3.25 13.80 2.43
CA GLY A 44 2.24 12.91 1.87
C GLY A 44 1.24 12.44 2.91
N ASN A 45 0.40 11.47 2.55
CA ASN A 45 -0.62 10.95 3.48
C ASN A 45 -0.01 10.00 4.52
N HIS A 46 1.03 9.24 4.16
CA HIS A 46 1.62 8.26 5.07
C HIS A 46 2.40 8.92 6.23
N GLU A 47 2.74 10.19 6.11
CA GLU A 47 3.35 10.99 7.20
C GLU A 47 2.48 11.07 8.45
N TYR A 48 1.16 10.87 8.33
CA TYR A 48 0.22 10.99 9.45
C TYR A 48 -0.07 9.65 10.15
N ASN A 49 0.34 8.49 9.61
CA ASN A 49 -0.09 7.18 10.13
C ASN A 49 0.37 6.88 11.56
N TYR A 50 1.48 7.50 11.98
CA TYR A 50 2.10 7.30 13.29
C TYR A 50 1.78 8.42 14.29
N GLY A 51 0.83 9.30 13.94
CA GLY A 51 0.41 10.43 14.75
C GLY A 51 1.38 11.62 14.75
N LEU A 52 0.88 12.77 15.23
CA LEU A 52 1.61 14.04 15.18
C LEU A 52 2.88 14.06 16.02
N ASP A 53 2.98 13.26 17.09
CA ASP A 53 4.20 13.20 17.89
C ASP A 53 5.38 12.64 17.07
N THR A 54 5.12 11.56 16.33
CA THR A 54 6.09 10.97 15.41
C THR A 54 6.42 11.94 14.28
N LEU A 55 5.40 12.49 13.61
CA LEU A 55 5.60 13.43 12.51
C LEU A 55 6.41 14.66 12.93
N ASN A 56 6.06 15.30 14.03
CA ASN A 56 6.78 16.47 14.53
C ASN A 56 8.23 16.16 14.92
N ARG A 57 8.54 14.94 15.37
CA ARG A 57 9.92 14.51 15.60
C ARG A 57 10.68 14.41 14.27
N VAL A 58 10.10 13.78 13.26
CA VAL A 58 10.75 13.63 11.95
C VAL A 58 10.93 15.00 11.27
N ILE A 59 9.95 15.90 11.37
CA ILE A 59 10.07 17.29 10.88
C ILE A 59 11.27 17.99 11.54
N LYS A 60 11.46 17.87 12.85
CA LYS A 60 12.62 18.46 13.53
C LYS A 60 13.95 17.89 13.02
N ASP A 61 14.01 16.59 12.73
CA ASP A 61 15.20 15.97 12.15
C ASP A 61 15.43 16.44 10.70
N ALA A 62 14.37 16.68 9.92
CA ALA A 62 14.47 17.28 8.58
C ALA A 62 15.06 18.69 8.65
N GLU A 63 14.52 19.54 9.54
CA GLU A 63 14.98 20.92 9.76
C GLU A 63 16.44 20.95 10.23
N LYS A 64 16.82 20.05 11.15
CA LYS A 64 18.21 19.88 11.60
C LYS A 64 19.17 19.56 10.46
N ASN A 65 18.67 18.88 9.42
CA ASN A 65 19.42 18.53 8.21
C ASN A 65 19.26 19.56 7.09
N ASN A 66 18.73 20.76 7.38
CA ASN A 66 18.48 21.87 6.45
C ASN A 66 17.49 21.52 5.32
N ILE A 67 16.57 20.61 5.56
CA ILE A 67 15.50 20.24 4.63
C ILE A 67 14.24 21.03 5.00
N GLU A 68 13.69 21.76 4.05
CA GLU A 68 12.47 22.53 4.25
C GLU A 68 11.23 21.63 4.09
N VAL A 69 10.36 21.58 5.10
CA VAL A 69 9.16 20.74 5.06
C VAL A 69 7.97 21.53 4.49
N LEU A 70 7.30 20.97 3.48
CA LEU A 70 6.31 21.67 2.66
C LEU A 70 4.91 21.03 2.68
N SER A 71 3.88 21.87 2.89
CA SER A 71 2.47 21.56 2.64
C SER A 71 1.62 22.84 2.72
N ALA A 72 1.24 23.37 1.57
CA ALA A 72 0.56 24.65 1.44
C ALA A 72 -0.93 24.59 1.78
N ASN A 73 -1.52 23.40 1.76
CA ASN A 73 -2.93 23.16 2.04
C ASN A 73 -3.20 22.48 3.40
N THR A 74 -2.18 22.23 4.21
CA THR A 74 -2.34 21.73 5.59
C THR A 74 -2.25 22.88 6.58
N TYR A 75 -3.30 23.07 7.36
CA TYR A 75 -3.44 24.18 8.30
C TYR A 75 -3.59 23.70 9.74
N LYS A 76 -3.11 24.50 10.69
CA LYS A 76 -3.35 24.37 12.13
C LYS A 76 -3.70 25.75 12.67
N ASN A 77 -4.88 25.88 13.28
CA ASN A 77 -5.36 27.15 13.84
C ASN A 77 -5.38 28.33 12.85
N GLY A 78 -5.65 28.07 11.57
CA GLY A 78 -5.73 29.10 10.52
C GLY A 78 -4.39 29.48 9.88
N GLU A 79 -3.27 28.97 10.38
CA GLU A 79 -1.93 29.13 9.79
C GLU A 79 -1.48 27.81 9.13
N ASN A 80 -0.55 27.88 8.19
CA ASN A 80 0.02 26.67 7.60
C ASN A 80 0.77 25.86 8.66
N PHE A 81 0.56 24.54 8.68
CA PHE A 81 1.17 23.64 9.65
C PHE A 81 2.71 23.54 9.47
N VAL A 82 3.16 23.55 8.22
CA VAL A 82 4.56 23.63 7.79
C VAL A 82 4.67 24.70 6.69
N LYS A 83 5.85 24.94 6.12
CA LYS A 83 5.98 25.98 5.09
C LYS A 83 5.13 25.65 3.84
N PRO A 84 4.54 26.64 3.16
CA PRO A 84 3.77 26.38 1.95
C PRO A 84 4.67 26.18 0.71
N TYR A 85 5.84 26.83 0.69
CA TYR A 85 6.77 26.79 -0.44
C TYR A 85 8.21 27.15 -0.04
N ILE A 86 9.15 26.91 -0.95
CA ILE A 86 10.48 27.53 -0.98
C ILE A 86 10.70 28.30 -2.28
N ILE A 87 11.60 29.30 -2.25
CA ILE A 87 12.12 29.98 -3.45
C ILE A 87 13.64 29.91 -3.38
N LYS A 88 14.28 29.39 -4.43
CA LYS A 88 15.75 29.41 -4.56
C LYS A 88 16.18 30.23 -5.76
N SER A 89 17.21 31.06 -5.53
CA SER A 89 17.89 31.81 -6.59
C SER A 89 19.03 31.00 -7.18
N PHE A 90 19.11 30.96 -8.50
CA PHE A 90 20.22 30.40 -9.26
C PHE A 90 20.86 31.49 -10.09
N ASN A 91 22.19 31.54 -10.11
CA ASN A 91 22.92 32.45 -10.99
C ASN A 91 23.35 31.68 -12.24
N LEU A 92 22.79 32.06 -13.39
CA LEU A 92 23.11 31.51 -14.70
C LEU A 92 23.78 32.62 -15.52
N ASP A 93 25.10 32.55 -15.67
CA ASP A 93 25.91 33.54 -16.41
C ASP A 93 25.64 35.01 -16.03
N GLY A 94 25.50 35.28 -14.73
CA GLY A 94 25.24 36.62 -14.19
C GLY A 94 23.77 37.01 -14.12
N LYS A 95 22.86 36.16 -14.61
CA LYS A 95 21.40 36.34 -14.50
C LYS A 95 20.86 35.54 -13.32
N GLU A 96 20.18 36.22 -12.40
CA GLU A 96 19.44 35.56 -11.33
C GLU A 96 18.14 34.97 -11.88
N VAL A 97 17.87 33.71 -11.55
CA VAL A 97 16.63 32.98 -11.86
C VAL A 97 16.07 32.41 -10.58
N LYS A 98 14.82 32.74 -10.26
CA LYS A 98 14.14 32.31 -9.04
C LYS A 98 13.17 31.18 -9.34
N VAL A 99 13.43 30.02 -8.76
CA VAL A 99 12.56 28.85 -8.88
C VAL A 99 11.81 28.66 -7.57
N ALA A 100 10.48 28.70 -7.65
CA ALA A 100 9.60 28.39 -6.54
C ALA A 100 9.13 26.93 -6.59
N VAL A 101 9.09 26.27 -5.44
CA VAL A 101 8.44 24.96 -5.25
C VAL A 101 7.36 25.10 -4.20
N ILE A 102 6.11 24.85 -4.60
CA ILE A 102 4.95 24.78 -3.70
C ILE A 102 4.67 23.32 -3.38
N GLY A 103 4.53 22.97 -2.11
CA GLY A 103 4.14 21.63 -1.67
C GLY A 103 2.64 21.50 -1.48
N LEU A 104 2.01 20.42 -1.94
CA LEU A 104 0.60 20.13 -1.68
C LEU A 104 0.44 18.68 -1.22
N THR A 105 -0.46 18.44 -0.28
CA THR A 105 -0.76 17.13 0.27
C THR A 105 -2.20 16.76 -0.06
N THR A 106 -2.49 15.52 -0.44
CA THR A 106 -3.88 15.10 -0.68
C THR A 106 -4.80 15.45 0.49
N LYS A 107 -6.00 15.99 0.17
CA LYS A 107 -6.95 16.48 1.17
C LYS A 107 -7.75 15.37 1.86
N THR A 108 -7.61 14.14 1.39
CA THR A 108 -8.46 13.00 1.79
C THR A 108 -7.89 12.17 2.94
N ILE A 109 -6.82 12.63 3.59
CA ILE A 109 -6.30 12.03 4.84
C ILE A 109 -7.43 11.78 5.86
N PRO A 110 -8.37 12.71 6.12
CA PRO A 110 -9.50 12.47 7.04
C PRO A 110 -10.47 11.35 6.62
N SER A 111 -10.41 10.88 5.37
CA SER A 111 -11.22 9.77 4.87
C SER A 111 -10.56 8.40 5.07
N TRP A 112 -9.34 8.36 5.57
CA TRP A 112 -8.57 7.12 5.73
C TRP A 112 -7.99 6.97 7.13
N GLU A 113 -7.51 8.07 7.68
CA GLU A 113 -6.73 8.08 8.91
C GLU A 113 -7.62 8.31 10.13
N SER A 114 -7.20 7.78 11.27
CA SER A 114 -7.83 8.02 12.56
C SER A 114 -7.72 9.51 12.95
N PRO A 115 -8.81 10.18 13.37
CA PRO A 115 -8.80 11.61 13.75
C PRO A 115 -7.75 12.01 14.79
N GLN A 116 -7.35 11.08 15.66
CA GLN A 116 -6.33 11.29 16.68
C GLN A 116 -4.94 11.54 16.06
N ASN A 117 -4.67 10.94 14.90
CA ASN A 117 -3.37 11.00 14.24
C ASN A 117 -3.09 12.34 13.56
N TYR A 118 -4.12 13.13 13.27
CA TYR A 118 -4.01 14.47 12.67
C TYR A 118 -4.77 15.53 13.49
N ALA A 119 -4.97 15.31 14.78
CA ALA A 119 -5.81 16.16 15.62
C ALA A 119 -5.46 17.65 15.53
N GLY A 120 -6.46 18.46 15.21
CA GLY A 120 -6.32 19.91 15.05
C GLY A 120 -5.77 20.38 13.70
N LEU A 121 -5.52 19.47 12.76
CA LEU A 121 -5.16 19.81 11.39
C LEU A 121 -6.39 19.88 10.48
N GLU A 122 -6.32 20.80 9.51
CA GLU A 122 -7.28 20.98 8.44
C GLU A 122 -6.57 20.77 7.09
N PHE A 123 -7.14 19.94 6.22
CA PHE A 123 -6.63 19.69 4.87
C PHE A 123 -7.54 20.36 3.85
N ARG A 124 -7.06 21.45 3.24
CA ARG A 124 -7.84 22.26 2.31
C ARG A 124 -7.73 21.77 0.87
N ASP A 125 -8.63 22.25 0.02
CA ASP A 125 -8.66 21.90 -1.40
C ASP A 125 -7.38 22.29 -2.12
N LEU A 126 -6.83 21.35 -2.92
CA LEU A 126 -5.53 21.53 -3.57
C LEU A 126 -5.58 22.60 -4.66
N VAL A 127 -6.68 22.70 -5.42
CA VAL A 127 -6.79 23.65 -6.54
C VAL A 127 -6.88 25.07 -6.00
N GLU A 128 -7.69 25.30 -4.96
CA GLU A 128 -7.84 26.62 -4.36
C GLU A 128 -6.57 27.09 -3.66
N GLU A 129 -5.88 26.22 -2.93
CA GLU A 129 -4.60 26.56 -2.31
C GLU A 129 -3.49 26.74 -3.36
N ALA A 130 -3.46 25.94 -4.43
CA ALA A 130 -2.53 26.17 -5.55
C ALA A 130 -2.71 27.56 -6.16
N LYS A 131 -3.95 28.00 -6.44
CA LYS A 131 -4.21 29.37 -6.97
C LYS A 131 -3.65 30.45 -6.05
N LYS A 132 -3.89 30.32 -4.74
CA LYS A 132 -3.40 31.26 -3.73
C LYS A 132 -1.88 31.34 -3.72
N TRP A 133 -1.20 30.20 -3.61
CA TRP A 133 0.25 30.16 -3.41
C TRP A 133 1.04 30.40 -4.69
N VAL A 134 0.53 30.03 -5.87
CA VAL A 134 1.12 30.40 -7.17
C VAL A 134 1.13 31.93 -7.32
N LYS A 135 0.04 32.60 -6.96
CA LYS A 135 0.00 34.06 -6.96
C LYS A 135 1.04 34.66 -6.00
N GLU A 136 1.11 34.16 -4.77
CA GLU A 136 2.05 34.64 -3.75
C GLU A 136 3.53 34.53 -4.20
N VAL A 137 3.94 33.38 -4.74
CA VAL A 137 5.35 33.19 -5.16
C VAL A 137 5.70 34.05 -6.37
N LYS A 138 4.75 34.29 -7.28
CA LYS A 138 4.94 35.21 -8.41
C LYS A 138 5.03 36.67 -7.98
N ASP A 139 4.19 37.10 -7.04
CA ASP A 139 4.29 38.44 -6.45
C ASP A 139 5.65 38.66 -5.74
N LYS A 140 6.26 37.57 -5.25
CA LYS A 140 7.64 37.55 -4.70
C LYS A 140 8.75 37.43 -5.75
N GLY A 141 8.39 37.44 -7.03
CA GLY A 141 9.33 37.46 -8.15
C GLY A 141 9.88 36.09 -8.55
N ALA A 142 9.15 35.00 -8.29
CA ALA A 142 9.50 33.70 -8.88
C ALA A 142 9.35 33.76 -10.41
N ASP A 143 10.38 33.34 -11.13
CA ASP A 143 10.39 33.22 -12.58
C ASP A 143 9.72 31.91 -13.02
N VAL A 144 10.06 30.82 -12.32
CA VAL A 144 9.54 29.48 -12.58
C VAL A 144 8.80 28.96 -11.34
N VAL A 145 7.62 28.38 -11.54
CA VAL A 145 6.79 27.82 -10.48
C VAL A 145 6.56 26.34 -10.71
N ILE A 146 7.10 25.53 -9.80
CA ILE A 146 6.91 24.09 -9.74
C ILE A 146 5.94 23.78 -8.59
N VAL A 147 4.96 22.92 -8.84
CA VAL A 147 4.12 22.35 -7.80
C VAL A 147 4.53 20.90 -7.56
N SER A 148 4.97 20.58 -6.35
CA SER A 148 5.16 19.19 -5.93
C SER A 148 3.95 18.79 -5.10
N ALA A 149 3.10 17.96 -5.69
CA ALA A 149 1.82 17.59 -5.10
C ALA A 149 1.80 16.09 -4.81
N HIS A 150 1.63 15.75 -3.54
CA HIS A 150 1.35 14.40 -3.09
C HIS A 150 -0.14 14.07 -3.35
N SER A 151 -0.47 13.95 -4.63
CA SER A 151 -1.78 13.62 -5.20
C SER A 151 -1.53 13.03 -6.58
N GLY A 152 -2.41 12.14 -7.03
CA GLY A 152 -2.30 11.52 -8.36
C GLY A 152 -3.17 12.18 -9.41
N GLU A 153 -3.07 11.66 -10.64
CA GLU A 153 -4.03 11.96 -11.69
C GLU A 153 -5.36 11.23 -11.48
N GLU A 154 -6.45 11.96 -11.72
CA GLU A 154 -7.83 11.51 -11.63
C GLU A 154 -8.08 10.31 -12.56
N LYS A 155 -8.73 9.27 -12.01
CA LYS A 155 -9.14 8.04 -12.72
C LYS A 155 -10.66 7.86 -12.67
N ALA A 156 -11.19 7.07 -13.62
CA ALA A 156 -12.62 6.77 -13.66
C ALA A 156 -13.12 5.95 -12.46
N SER A 157 -12.21 5.24 -11.78
CA SER A 157 -12.49 4.49 -10.57
C SER A 157 -12.37 5.30 -9.28
N ASP A 158 -11.98 6.58 -9.36
CA ASP A 158 -11.93 7.46 -8.21
C ASP A 158 -13.34 7.74 -7.70
N ILE A 159 -13.56 7.39 -6.45
CA ILE A 159 -14.84 7.53 -5.74
C ILE A 159 -14.78 8.61 -4.67
N ILE A 160 -13.57 9.05 -4.34
CA ILE A 160 -13.25 10.18 -3.47
C ILE A 160 -12.27 11.08 -4.23
N PRO A 161 -12.33 12.41 -4.07
CA PRO A 161 -11.49 13.36 -4.81
C PRO A 161 -10.07 13.46 -4.22
N GLU A 162 -9.37 12.31 -4.09
CA GLU A 162 -8.01 12.21 -3.55
C GLU A 162 -6.94 12.68 -4.57
N ASN A 163 -7.22 12.41 -5.84
CA ASN A 163 -6.39 12.72 -6.99
C ASN A 163 -6.91 14.02 -7.60
N GLN A 164 -6.06 15.04 -7.78
CA GLN A 164 -6.45 16.35 -8.30
C GLN A 164 -5.42 16.96 -9.26
N ILE A 165 -4.46 16.17 -9.77
CA ILE A 165 -3.35 16.72 -10.58
C ILE A 165 -3.84 17.34 -11.89
N LYS A 166 -4.79 16.73 -12.60
CA LYS A 166 -5.36 17.32 -13.83
C LYS A 166 -6.11 18.59 -13.50
N ALA A 167 -6.91 18.57 -12.42
CA ALA A 167 -7.64 19.73 -11.97
C ALA A 167 -6.71 20.90 -11.63
N ILE A 168 -5.59 20.67 -10.94
CA ILE A 168 -4.59 21.72 -10.64
C ILE A 168 -4.01 22.26 -11.95
N ALA A 169 -3.52 21.39 -12.85
CA ALA A 169 -2.88 21.80 -14.09
C ALA A 169 -3.81 22.62 -15.00
N GLN A 170 -5.10 22.26 -15.05
CA GLN A 170 -6.09 22.87 -15.94
C GLN A 170 -6.78 24.12 -15.36
N ASN A 171 -6.81 24.28 -14.03
CA ASN A 171 -7.54 25.38 -13.38
C ASN A 171 -6.65 26.43 -12.72
N VAL A 172 -5.33 26.25 -12.74
CA VAL A 172 -4.37 27.18 -12.10
C VAL A 172 -3.39 27.73 -13.12
N SER A 173 -3.50 29.02 -13.40
CA SER A 173 -2.55 29.72 -14.27
C SER A 173 -1.21 29.93 -13.58
N GLY A 174 -0.14 29.87 -14.37
CA GLY A 174 1.19 30.29 -13.93
C GLY A 174 2.06 29.19 -13.30
N ILE A 175 1.60 27.95 -13.27
CA ILE A 175 2.43 26.77 -13.00
C ILE A 175 3.17 26.41 -14.29
N ASP A 176 4.45 26.05 -14.18
CA ASP A 176 5.26 25.58 -15.30
C ASP A 176 5.35 24.04 -15.34
N ALA A 177 5.48 23.40 -14.18
CA ALA A 177 5.44 21.96 -14.06
C ALA A 177 4.88 21.47 -12.72
N ILE A 178 4.39 20.23 -12.72
CA ILE A 178 3.90 19.51 -11.56
C ILE A 178 4.67 18.20 -11.41
N VAL A 179 5.20 17.95 -10.22
CA VAL A 179 5.68 16.63 -9.79
C VAL A 179 4.56 16.02 -8.95
N ALA A 180 3.85 15.06 -9.54
CA ALA A 180 2.80 14.28 -8.89
C ALA A 180 3.39 13.15 -8.04
N GLY A 181 2.56 12.55 -7.21
CA GLY A 181 2.90 11.44 -6.31
C GLY A 181 1.64 10.68 -5.93
N HIS A 182 1.65 9.97 -4.81
CA HIS A 182 0.49 9.25 -4.24
C HIS A 182 -0.02 8.04 -5.06
N ALA A 183 -0.27 8.20 -6.35
CA ALA A 183 -0.85 7.17 -7.21
C ALA A 183 0.13 6.05 -7.60
N HIS A 184 1.42 6.24 -7.34
CA HIS A 184 2.51 5.34 -7.71
C HIS A 184 2.56 5.03 -9.21
N SER A 185 2.12 5.99 -10.03
CA SER A 185 2.08 5.88 -11.49
C SER A 185 3.40 6.33 -12.09
N ILE A 186 3.79 5.75 -13.22
CA ILE A 186 4.94 6.24 -14.00
C ILE A 186 4.38 7.14 -15.10
N ILE A 187 4.48 8.45 -14.90
CA ILE A 187 4.14 9.48 -15.88
C ILE A 187 5.45 10.13 -16.29
N SER A 188 5.99 9.72 -17.44
CA SER A 188 7.24 10.29 -17.96
C SER A 188 7.07 11.76 -18.35
N GLU A 189 5.96 12.09 -18.99
CA GLU A 189 5.57 13.43 -19.39
C GLU A 189 4.10 13.42 -19.84
N ASN A 190 3.24 14.13 -19.12
CA ASN A 190 1.92 14.54 -19.60
C ASN A 190 1.91 16.06 -19.76
N ILE A 191 1.13 16.58 -20.71
CA ILE A 191 0.99 18.03 -20.93
C ILE A 191 -0.48 18.40 -20.85
N TYR A 192 -0.78 19.38 -19.99
CA TYR A 192 -2.11 19.97 -19.86
C TYR A 192 -2.08 21.46 -20.18
N LYS A 193 -3.20 21.97 -20.70
CA LYS A 193 -3.40 23.40 -20.91
C LYS A 193 -4.04 24.02 -19.68
N ASN A 194 -3.39 25.04 -19.13
CA ASN A 194 -3.96 25.86 -18.07
C ASN A 194 -4.99 26.87 -18.64
N PRO A 195 -5.67 27.69 -17.80
CA PRO A 195 -6.68 28.64 -18.28
C PRO A 195 -6.17 29.70 -19.28
N GLU A 196 -4.85 29.95 -19.32
CA GLU A 196 -4.20 30.86 -20.28
C GLU A 196 -3.79 30.15 -21.58
N GLY A 197 -4.07 28.86 -21.74
CA GLY A 197 -3.65 28.06 -22.89
C GLY A 197 -2.15 27.73 -22.90
N LYS A 198 -1.44 27.95 -21.78
CA LYS A 198 -0.03 27.57 -21.62
C LYS A 198 0.07 26.12 -21.17
N ASP A 199 1.15 25.48 -21.60
CA ASP A 199 1.46 24.10 -21.22
C ASP A 199 1.92 24.02 -19.77
N VAL A 200 1.44 22.99 -19.07
CA VAL A 200 1.89 22.56 -17.76
C VAL A 200 2.35 21.12 -17.89
N ILE A 201 3.64 20.88 -17.64
CA ILE A 201 4.22 19.53 -17.70
C ILE A 201 3.91 18.81 -16.40
N VAL A 202 3.46 17.56 -16.47
CA VAL A 202 3.19 16.71 -15.32
C VAL A 202 4.09 15.47 -15.40
N THR A 203 4.74 15.16 -14.29
CA THR A 203 5.54 13.94 -14.11
C THR A 203 5.15 13.21 -12.83
N GLU A 204 5.32 11.90 -12.81
CA GLU A 204 5.22 11.07 -11.61
C GLU A 204 6.25 9.94 -11.73
N PRO A 205 7.20 9.80 -10.80
CA PRO A 205 8.33 8.88 -10.93
C PRO A 205 8.04 7.43 -10.48
N GLY A 206 6.77 7.04 -10.40
CA GLY A 206 6.37 5.75 -9.84
C GLY A 206 6.53 5.72 -8.33
N LYS A 207 7.19 4.69 -7.80
CA LYS A 207 7.38 4.49 -6.35
C LYS A 207 8.73 3.85 -6.04
N TRP A 208 9.13 3.89 -4.77
CA TRP A 208 10.32 3.18 -4.25
C TRP A 208 11.60 3.52 -5.02
N ALA A 209 11.72 4.78 -5.44
CA ALA A 209 12.81 5.28 -6.27
C ALA A 209 13.01 4.49 -7.58
N GLN A 210 11.97 3.88 -8.17
CA GLN A 210 12.06 3.26 -9.50
C GLN A 210 12.55 4.25 -10.56
N TYR A 211 12.12 5.51 -10.44
CA TYR A 211 12.58 6.62 -11.25
C TYR A 211 12.80 7.87 -10.36
N ILE A 212 13.47 8.86 -10.94
CA ILE A 212 13.55 10.23 -10.44
C ILE A 212 12.97 11.14 -11.53
N SER A 213 12.03 12.03 -11.17
CA SER A 213 11.57 13.07 -12.09
C SER A 213 12.62 14.18 -12.17
N GLN A 214 13.19 14.36 -13.36
CA GLN A 214 14.14 15.42 -13.67
C GLN A 214 13.41 16.50 -14.46
N ILE A 215 13.42 17.74 -13.94
CA ILE A 215 12.91 18.93 -14.62
C ILE A 215 14.11 19.82 -14.97
N ASP A 216 14.33 20.03 -16.26
CA ASP A 216 15.38 20.89 -16.78
C ASP A 216 14.77 22.24 -17.19
N ILE A 217 15.35 23.34 -16.67
CA ILE A 217 14.94 24.72 -16.97
C ILE A 217 16.06 25.35 -17.81
N TYR A 218 15.75 25.70 -19.05
CA TYR A 218 16.69 26.35 -19.97
C TYR A 218 16.37 27.82 -20.04
N VAL A 219 17.36 28.67 -19.75
CA VAL A 219 17.17 30.13 -19.69
C VAL A 219 18.00 30.78 -20.78
N ASN A 220 17.33 31.50 -21.67
CA ASN A 220 17.96 32.25 -22.74
C ASN A 220 18.52 33.60 -22.23
N GLN A 221 19.49 34.14 -22.98
CA GLN A 221 20.11 35.43 -22.69
C GLN A 221 19.11 36.60 -22.69
N ASP A 222 18.05 36.50 -23.48
CA ASP A 222 17.05 37.57 -23.65
C ASP A 222 16.05 37.69 -22.49
N GLY A 223 16.08 36.78 -21.52
CA GLY A 223 15.06 36.75 -20.46
C GLY A 223 14.24 35.49 -20.47
N THR A 224 13.94 34.95 -21.64
CA THR A 224 12.98 33.86 -21.84
C THR A 224 13.51 32.53 -21.29
N TYR A 225 12.61 31.63 -20.93
CA TYR A 225 12.97 30.28 -20.49
C TYR A 225 12.03 29.23 -21.11
N SER A 226 12.49 27.99 -21.13
CA SER A 226 11.68 26.81 -21.41
C SER A 226 11.93 25.74 -20.34
N VAL A 227 10.96 24.82 -20.20
CA VAL A 227 11.01 23.71 -19.26
C VAL A 227 10.84 22.41 -20.03
N SER A 228 11.61 21.38 -19.67
CA SER A 228 11.38 20.01 -20.11
C SER A 228 11.45 19.07 -18.91
N ALA A 229 10.78 17.93 -18.97
CA ALA A 229 10.85 16.93 -17.91
C ALA A 229 11.04 15.52 -18.45
N LYS A 230 11.60 14.64 -17.62
CA LYS A 230 11.70 13.20 -17.89
C LYS A 230 11.79 12.41 -16.59
N ASN A 231 11.47 11.13 -16.65
CA ASN A 231 11.78 10.18 -15.59
C ASN A 231 13.12 9.48 -15.88
N VAL A 232 14.08 9.65 -14.97
CA VAL A 232 15.38 8.95 -14.99
C VAL A 232 15.22 7.64 -14.24
N LYS A 233 15.43 6.51 -14.91
CA LYS A 233 15.29 5.19 -14.32
C LYS A 233 16.43 4.93 -13.33
N MET A 234 16.09 4.42 -12.15
CA MET A 234 17.06 3.89 -11.21
C MET A 234 17.10 2.38 -11.33
N ASP A 235 18.25 1.83 -11.70
CA ASP A 235 18.46 0.39 -11.75
C ASP A 235 19.90 0.04 -11.37
N SER A 236 20.23 -1.25 -11.41
CA SER A 236 21.51 -1.78 -10.96
C SER A 236 22.71 -1.35 -11.81
N THR A 237 22.52 -0.53 -12.86
CA THR A 237 23.62 0.07 -13.62
C THR A 237 24.19 1.32 -12.95
N ILE A 238 23.48 1.89 -11.97
CA ILE A 238 23.94 3.02 -11.17
C ILE A 238 24.67 2.47 -9.94
N GLU A 239 25.93 2.86 -9.76
CA GLU A 239 26.73 2.46 -8.60
C GLU A 239 26.15 3.07 -7.32
N GLU A 240 26.12 2.27 -6.24
CA GLU A 240 25.71 2.74 -4.92
C GLU A 240 26.76 3.71 -4.36
N ASP A 241 26.30 4.80 -3.74
CA ASP A 241 27.18 5.67 -2.98
C ASP A 241 27.57 5.00 -1.65
N ILE A 242 28.85 4.64 -1.53
CA ILE A 242 29.35 3.90 -0.37
C ILE A 242 29.31 4.71 0.92
N GLU A 243 29.37 6.04 0.85
CA GLU A 243 29.25 6.90 2.03
C GLU A 243 27.82 6.86 2.57
N ILE A 244 26.82 6.92 1.67
CA ILE A 244 25.40 6.77 2.04
C ILE A 244 25.11 5.36 2.57
N VAL A 245 25.64 4.31 1.94
CA VAL A 245 25.49 2.93 2.41
C VAL A 245 26.04 2.78 3.83
N ASN A 246 27.25 3.30 4.08
CA ASN A 246 27.85 3.26 5.42
C ASN A 246 27.09 4.12 6.43
N LEU A 247 26.51 5.25 6.01
CA LEU A 247 25.72 6.13 6.86
C LEU A 247 24.46 5.43 7.42
N ILE A 248 23.77 4.65 6.58
CA ILE A 248 22.53 3.97 6.96
C ILE A 248 22.77 2.59 7.58
N LYS A 249 23.94 1.97 7.37
CA LYS A 249 24.23 0.60 7.81
C LYS A 249 23.89 0.32 9.29
N PRO A 250 24.25 1.16 10.28
CA PRO A 250 23.91 0.88 11.67
C PRO A 250 22.40 0.84 11.93
N TYR A 251 21.63 1.62 11.18
CA TYR A 251 20.17 1.61 11.26
C TYR A 251 19.61 0.29 10.72
N GLN A 252 20.10 -0.11 9.55
CA GLN A 252 19.75 -1.37 8.91
C GLN A 252 20.09 -2.58 9.80
N ASP A 253 21.28 -2.61 10.40
CA ASP A 253 21.71 -3.74 11.24
C ASP A 253 20.75 -3.95 12.44
N LYS A 254 20.36 -2.87 13.14
CA LYS A 254 19.36 -2.92 14.23
C LYS A 254 17.99 -3.41 13.73
N THR A 255 17.54 -2.90 12.60
CA THR A 255 16.28 -3.34 11.99
C THR A 255 16.33 -4.83 11.64
N MET A 256 17.43 -5.29 11.05
CA MET A 256 17.62 -6.70 10.68
C MET A 256 17.62 -7.62 11.91
N GLU A 257 18.20 -7.20 13.02
CA GLU A 257 18.13 -7.93 14.29
C GLU A 257 16.68 -8.05 14.77
N TYR A 258 15.94 -6.94 14.78
CA TYR A 258 14.53 -6.92 15.18
C TYR A 258 13.67 -7.85 14.33
N ILE A 259 13.70 -7.71 12.99
CA ILE A 259 12.77 -8.45 12.13
C ILE A 259 13.04 -9.96 12.10
N LYS A 260 14.25 -10.39 12.44
CA LYS A 260 14.63 -11.82 12.54
C LYS A 260 14.13 -12.49 13.81
N THR A 261 13.51 -11.74 14.73
CA THR A 261 12.94 -12.31 15.96
C THR A 261 11.86 -13.33 15.61
N VAL A 262 12.03 -14.57 16.07
CA VAL A 262 11.03 -15.65 15.94
C VAL A 262 9.87 -15.38 16.90
N VAL A 263 8.65 -15.40 16.37
CA VAL A 263 7.41 -15.14 17.12
C VAL A 263 6.54 -16.39 17.29
N GLY A 264 6.82 -17.45 16.53
CA GLY A 264 6.09 -18.71 16.61
C GLY A 264 6.50 -19.67 15.48
N LYS A 265 5.62 -20.61 15.15
CA LYS A 265 5.81 -21.60 14.09
C LYS A 265 4.57 -21.72 13.20
N ALA A 266 4.76 -22.18 11.97
CA ALA A 266 3.71 -22.52 11.00
C ALA A 266 3.81 -24.00 10.58
N THR A 267 2.68 -24.71 10.49
CA THR A 267 2.68 -26.13 10.07
C THR A 267 2.86 -26.33 8.57
N GLY A 268 2.68 -25.27 7.76
CA GLY A 268 2.83 -25.28 6.30
C GLY A 268 2.98 -23.86 5.76
N GLU A 269 3.24 -23.70 4.46
CA GLU A 269 3.52 -22.41 3.83
C GLU A 269 2.26 -21.58 3.56
N PHE A 270 2.21 -20.36 4.10
CA PHE A 270 1.14 -19.42 3.77
C PHE A 270 1.60 -18.57 2.59
N THR A 271 0.88 -18.61 1.46
CA THR A 271 1.27 -17.87 0.24
C THR A 271 0.22 -16.82 -0.14
N GLY A 272 0.68 -15.72 -0.72
CA GLY A 272 -0.17 -14.66 -1.25
C GLY A 272 -0.72 -14.93 -2.65
N LEU A 273 -0.48 -16.12 -3.21
CA LEU A 273 -0.96 -16.48 -4.54
C LEU A 273 -2.47 -16.71 -4.52
N ASN A 274 -3.13 -16.45 -5.64
CA ASN A 274 -4.56 -16.69 -5.88
C ASN A 274 -5.56 -16.06 -4.89
N GLN A 275 -5.10 -15.19 -3.98
CA GLN A 275 -5.97 -14.49 -3.01
C GLN A 275 -7.15 -13.77 -3.68
N THR A 276 -7.01 -13.36 -4.93
CA THR A 276 -8.06 -12.65 -5.68
C THR A 276 -9.06 -13.57 -6.39
N ILE A 277 -8.90 -14.89 -6.33
CA ILE A 277 -9.77 -15.85 -7.05
C ILE A 277 -10.23 -17.04 -6.21
N GLU A 278 -9.58 -17.31 -5.07
CA GLU A 278 -9.99 -18.37 -4.14
C GLU A 278 -9.63 -18.03 -2.68
N PRO A 279 -10.29 -18.67 -1.68
CA PRO A 279 -9.86 -18.61 -0.29
C PRO A 279 -8.43 -19.13 -0.10
N THR A 280 -7.67 -18.51 0.80
CA THR A 280 -6.27 -18.86 1.07
C THR A 280 -5.97 -18.84 2.56
N ALA A 281 -4.92 -19.56 2.97
CA ALA A 281 -4.51 -19.63 4.36
C ALA A 281 -4.07 -18.27 4.91
N ILE A 282 -3.49 -17.38 4.08
CA ILE A 282 -3.14 -16.01 4.50
C ILE A 282 -4.39 -15.21 4.84
N MET A 283 -5.39 -15.22 3.97
CA MET A 283 -6.61 -14.46 4.19
C MET A 283 -7.39 -15.00 5.39
N GLU A 284 -7.40 -16.32 5.58
CA GLU A 284 -7.96 -16.95 6.77
C GLU A 284 -7.23 -16.53 8.05
N LEU A 285 -5.89 -16.56 8.06
CA LEU A 285 -5.08 -16.13 9.20
C LEU A 285 -5.39 -14.68 9.60
N ILE A 286 -5.37 -13.74 8.64
CA ILE A 286 -5.68 -12.32 8.91
C ILE A 286 -7.06 -12.23 9.57
N ASN A 287 -8.07 -12.85 8.97
CA ASN A 287 -9.43 -12.74 9.47
C ASN A 287 -9.63 -13.45 10.84
N LYS A 288 -8.96 -14.57 11.11
CA LYS A 288 -9.01 -15.24 12.42
C LYS A 288 -8.41 -14.36 13.51
N VAL A 289 -7.25 -13.76 13.25
CA VAL A 289 -6.61 -12.81 14.17
C VAL A 289 -7.54 -11.63 14.44
N GLN A 290 -8.14 -11.05 13.39
CA GLN A 290 -9.07 -9.92 13.53
C GLN A 290 -10.31 -10.29 14.36
N MET A 291 -10.96 -11.43 14.08
CA MET A 291 -12.14 -11.88 14.84
C MET A 291 -11.80 -12.14 16.31
N GLU A 292 -10.67 -12.79 16.59
CA GLU A 292 -10.26 -13.07 17.97
C GLU A 292 -9.95 -11.78 18.74
N ALA A 293 -9.16 -10.88 18.14
CA ALA A 293 -8.75 -9.64 18.80
C ALA A 293 -9.93 -8.70 19.08
N ALA A 294 -10.90 -8.64 18.16
CA ALA A 294 -12.07 -7.78 18.32
C ALA A 294 -13.27 -8.47 19.00
N GLY A 295 -13.22 -9.79 19.21
CA GLY A 295 -14.33 -10.57 19.76
C GLY A 295 -15.58 -10.57 18.87
N THR A 296 -15.41 -10.53 17.55
CA THR A 296 -16.51 -10.39 16.58
C THR A 296 -16.95 -11.73 15.98
N GLN A 297 -18.17 -11.76 15.42
CA GLN A 297 -18.70 -12.94 14.73
C GLN A 297 -18.12 -13.13 13.33
N LEU A 298 -17.83 -12.02 12.66
CA LEU A 298 -17.36 -11.96 11.28
C LEU A 298 -16.13 -11.05 11.19
N SER A 299 -15.39 -11.16 10.09
CA SER A 299 -14.28 -10.25 9.76
C SER A 299 -14.23 -10.01 8.26
N ILE A 300 -13.82 -8.80 7.88
CA ILE A 300 -13.56 -8.43 6.50
C ILE A 300 -12.12 -7.93 6.37
N ALA A 301 -11.41 -8.44 5.37
CA ALA A 301 -10.07 -7.97 5.00
C ALA A 301 -9.84 -8.07 3.49
N ALA A 302 -8.93 -7.26 2.96
CA ALA A 302 -8.51 -7.32 1.57
C ALA A 302 -7.14 -8.01 1.42
N PRO A 303 -6.85 -8.63 0.26
CA PRO A 303 -5.50 -9.00 -0.12
C PRO A 303 -4.60 -7.76 -0.20
N LEU A 304 -3.56 -7.70 0.63
CA LEU A 304 -2.66 -6.55 0.67
C LEU A 304 -1.43 -6.71 -0.24
N SER A 305 -1.02 -7.97 -0.48
CA SER A 305 0.14 -8.28 -1.31
C SER A 305 0.06 -9.71 -1.84
N SER A 306 0.23 -9.88 -3.15
CA SER A 306 0.39 -11.21 -3.76
C SER A 306 1.74 -11.86 -3.45
N LYS A 307 2.68 -11.10 -2.88
CA LYS A 307 4.01 -11.55 -2.46
C LYS A 307 4.08 -11.90 -0.97
N ALA A 308 2.98 -11.77 -0.23
CA ALA A 308 2.92 -12.16 1.17
C ALA A 308 3.32 -13.64 1.33
N TYR A 309 4.17 -13.94 2.31
CA TYR A 309 4.68 -15.29 2.52
C TYR A 309 5.03 -15.55 3.97
N ILE A 310 4.56 -16.67 4.52
CA ILE A 310 5.04 -17.22 5.79
C ILE A 310 5.58 -18.63 5.51
N PRO A 311 6.87 -18.90 5.80
CA PRO A 311 7.44 -20.22 5.59
C PRO A 311 6.87 -21.25 6.57
N GLN A 312 6.93 -22.53 6.19
CA GLN A 312 6.77 -23.61 7.16
C GLN A 312 7.92 -23.59 8.17
N GLY A 313 7.62 -23.88 9.44
CA GLY A 313 8.62 -23.90 10.51
C GLY A 313 8.62 -22.58 11.28
N ASP A 314 9.80 -22.05 11.62
CA ASP A 314 9.91 -20.83 12.43
C ASP A 314 9.38 -19.61 11.66
N VAL A 315 8.56 -18.81 12.34
CA VAL A 315 7.95 -17.59 11.82
C VAL A 315 8.55 -16.39 12.53
N THR A 316 9.00 -15.42 11.76
CA THR A 316 9.65 -14.19 12.23
C THR A 316 8.76 -12.97 12.10
N ILE A 317 9.16 -11.85 12.73
CA ILE A 317 8.48 -10.56 12.54
C ILE A 317 8.50 -10.14 11.06
N GLN A 318 9.58 -10.43 10.33
CA GLN A 318 9.69 -10.17 8.89
C GLN A 318 8.56 -10.86 8.11
N ASP A 319 8.27 -12.12 8.44
CA ASP A 319 7.24 -12.91 7.77
C ASP A 319 5.86 -12.28 8.00
N ILE A 320 5.55 -11.84 9.23
CA ILE A 320 4.30 -11.14 9.56
C ILE A 320 4.21 -9.79 8.84
N MET A 321 5.31 -9.03 8.77
CA MET A 321 5.38 -7.77 8.02
C MET A 321 5.13 -7.95 6.52
N SER A 322 5.48 -9.10 5.95
CA SER A 322 5.19 -9.42 4.55
C SER A 322 3.69 -9.60 4.28
N VAL A 323 2.94 -10.02 5.30
CA VAL A 323 1.49 -10.24 5.23
C VAL A 323 0.72 -8.95 5.41
N TYR A 324 1.04 -8.18 6.46
CA TYR A 324 0.33 -6.95 6.80
C TYR A 324 1.26 -5.74 6.78
N VAL A 325 1.31 -5.07 5.61
CA VAL A 325 2.26 -3.99 5.30
C VAL A 325 1.84 -2.61 5.82
N TYR A 326 0.61 -2.45 6.31
CA TYR A 326 0.06 -1.18 6.80
C TYR A 326 -0.10 -1.15 8.32
N GLU A 327 -0.01 0.04 8.89
CA GLU A 327 -0.10 0.31 10.33
C GLU A 327 -1.55 0.54 10.76
N ASN A 328 -2.44 -0.29 10.23
CA ASN A 328 -3.85 -0.15 10.52
C ASN A 328 -4.17 -0.65 11.93
N PHE A 329 -5.10 0.04 12.57
CA PHE A 329 -5.80 -0.41 13.75
C PHE A 329 -7.05 -1.18 13.35
N LEU A 330 -7.56 -2.00 14.27
CA LEU A 330 -8.77 -2.77 14.12
C LEU A 330 -9.97 -2.12 14.82
N TYR A 331 -11.11 -2.10 14.13
CA TYR A 331 -12.42 -1.79 14.66
C TYR A 331 -13.31 -3.05 14.64
N GLY A 332 -14.14 -3.20 15.65
CA GLY A 332 -15.32 -4.06 15.59
C GLY A 332 -16.56 -3.19 15.43
N ILE A 333 -17.38 -3.43 14.41
CA ILE A 333 -18.61 -2.68 14.15
C ILE A 333 -19.83 -3.59 14.01
N LYS A 334 -21.03 -3.05 14.24
CA LYS A 334 -22.30 -3.70 13.92
C LYS A 334 -22.66 -3.46 12.46
N MET A 335 -23.04 -4.53 11.76
CA MET A 335 -23.57 -4.47 10.40
C MET A 335 -24.84 -5.32 10.30
N THR A 336 -25.85 -4.82 9.60
CA THR A 336 -27.01 -5.65 9.22
C THR A 336 -26.66 -6.62 8.09
N GLY A 337 -27.45 -7.66 7.89
CA GLY A 337 -27.30 -8.59 6.77
C GLY A 337 -27.36 -7.88 5.41
N LYS A 338 -28.21 -6.86 5.30
CA LYS A 338 -28.25 -5.99 4.11
C LYS A 338 -26.93 -5.25 3.90
N GLN A 339 -26.39 -4.64 4.96
CA GLN A 339 -25.13 -3.88 4.88
C GLN A 339 -23.95 -4.79 4.53
N LEU A 340 -23.91 -6.02 5.07
CA LEU A 340 -22.92 -7.04 4.70
C LEU A 340 -23.01 -7.39 3.22
N LYS A 341 -24.22 -7.62 2.71
CA LYS A 341 -24.42 -7.92 1.28
C LYS A 341 -24.00 -6.75 0.40
N ASP A 342 -24.42 -5.53 0.72
CA ASP A 342 -24.07 -4.33 -0.04
C ASP A 342 -22.54 -4.09 -0.07
N TRP A 343 -21.84 -4.36 1.04
CA TRP A 343 -20.38 -4.31 1.12
C TRP A 343 -19.73 -5.32 0.16
N LEU A 344 -20.21 -6.56 0.16
CA LEU A 344 -19.70 -7.62 -0.71
C LEU A 344 -20.01 -7.36 -2.19
N GLU A 345 -21.18 -6.81 -2.51
CA GLU A 345 -21.53 -6.38 -3.86
C GLU A 345 -20.60 -5.26 -4.36
N TRP A 346 -20.23 -4.32 -3.48
CA TRP A 346 -19.26 -3.27 -3.78
C TRP A 346 -17.87 -3.84 -4.07
N SER A 347 -17.44 -4.83 -3.28
CA SER A 347 -16.20 -5.59 -3.50
C SER A 347 -16.22 -6.32 -4.84
N ALA A 348 -17.34 -6.99 -5.15
CA ALA A 348 -17.47 -7.85 -6.32
C ALA A 348 -17.37 -7.10 -7.66
N ARG A 349 -17.46 -5.75 -7.70
CA ARG A 349 -17.17 -4.92 -8.89
C ARG A 349 -15.76 -5.13 -9.43
N TYR A 350 -14.84 -5.62 -8.61
CA TYR A 350 -13.47 -5.95 -9.00
C TYR A 350 -13.42 -6.84 -10.25
N TYR A 351 -14.36 -7.77 -10.41
CA TYR A 351 -14.38 -8.73 -11.51
C TYR A 351 -15.14 -8.22 -12.73
N LYS A 352 -14.64 -8.54 -13.91
CA LYS A 352 -15.41 -8.42 -15.14
C LYS A 352 -16.60 -9.39 -15.13
N GLN A 353 -17.75 -8.95 -15.65
CA GLN A 353 -18.89 -9.85 -15.84
C GLN A 353 -18.58 -10.90 -16.92
N VAL A 354 -18.90 -12.17 -16.64
CA VAL A 354 -18.77 -13.25 -17.63
C VAL A 354 -20.04 -13.43 -18.45
N GLN A 355 -19.89 -13.94 -19.67
CA GLN A 355 -20.97 -14.25 -20.61
C GLN A 355 -21.05 -15.76 -20.95
N SER A 356 -19.97 -16.51 -20.71
CA SER A 356 -19.87 -17.96 -20.91
C SER A 356 -19.26 -18.66 -19.69
N PRO A 357 -19.66 -19.91 -19.39
CA PRO A 357 -19.03 -20.72 -18.34
C PRO A 357 -17.51 -20.91 -18.50
N THR A 358 -17.00 -20.77 -19.72
CA THR A 358 -15.56 -20.92 -20.05
C THR A 358 -14.79 -19.61 -20.03
N ASP A 359 -15.45 -18.49 -19.76
CA ASP A 359 -14.77 -17.20 -19.68
C ASP A 359 -13.77 -17.20 -18.52
N LYS A 360 -12.64 -16.53 -18.74
CA LYS A 360 -11.64 -16.36 -17.69
C LYS A 360 -12.19 -15.41 -16.62
N ILE A 361 -11.95 -15.77 -15.36
CA ILE A 361 -12.11 -14.85 -14.24
C ILE A 361 -10.98 -13.83 -14.33
N GLU A 362 -11.34 -12.59 -14.58
CA GLU A 362 -10.38 -11.49 -14.70
C GLU A 362 -10.91 -10.23 -14.03
N LYS A 363 -9.96 -9.39 -13.60
CA LYS A 363 -10.25 -8.06 -13.09
C LYS A 363 -10.89 -7.20 -14.17
N ASP A 364 -11.87 -6.38 -13.80
CA ASP A 364 -12.51 -5.46 -14.74
C ASP A 364 -11.49 -4.43 -15.26
N PRO A 365 -11.23 -4.38 -16.57
CA PRO A 365 -10.19 -3.51 -17.13
C PRO A 365 -10.58 -2.04 -17.18
N VAL A 366 -11.88 -1.72 -17.08
CA VAL A 366 -12.38 -0.34 -17.08
C VAL A 366 -12.27 0.26 -15.68
N LEU A 367 -12.73 -0.47 -14.67
CA LEU A 367 -12.61 -0.01 -13.28
C LEU A 367 -11.19 -0.17 -12.74
N ASN A 368 -10.48 -1.22 -13.16
CA ASN A 368 -9.11 -1.52 -12.77
C ASN A 368 -8.86 -1.41 -11.24
N ILE A 369 -9.84 -1.84 -10.43
CA ILE A 369 -9.87 -1.70 -8.97
C ILE A 369 -8.63 -2.36 -8.33
N PRO A 370 -7.77 -1.65 -7.60
CA PRO A 370 -6.61 -2.24 -6.92
C PRO A 370 -6.98 -3.43 -6.03
N ASP A 371 -6.09 -4.42 -5.91
CA ASP A 371 -6.36 -5.67 -5.18
C ASP A 371 -6.70 -5.42 -3.70
N TYR A 372 -6.11 -4.39 -3.09
CA TYR A 372 -6.44 -3.97 -1.73
C TYR A 372 -7.86 -3.39 -1.59
N ASN A 373 -8.65 -3.30 -2.67
CA ASN A 373 -10.08 -2.96 -2.69
C ASN A 373 -10.96 -4.15 -3.12
N LEU A 374 -10.46 -5.38 -2.95
CA LEU A 374 -11.22 -6.63 -3.03
C LEU A 374 -11.38 -7.23 -1.62
N ASP A 375 -12.36 -6.72 -0.87
CA ASP A 375 -12.68 -7.20 0.48
C ASP A 375 -13.30 -8.60 0.46
N GLN A 376 -12.87 -9.45 1.39
CA GLN A 376 -13.34 -10.82 1.60
C GLN A 376 -13.93 -10.98 3.00
N LEU A 377 -15.09 -11.62 3.10
CA LEU A 377 -15.78 -11.87 4.36
C LEU A 377 -15.47 -13.27 4.89
N TYR A 378 -15.05 -13.36 6.15
CA TYR A 378 -14.83 -14.61 6.88
C TYR A 378 -15.79 -14.72 8.08
N GLY A 379 -16.06 -15.96 8.49
CA GLY A 379 -17.10 -16.30 9.48
C GLY A 379 -18.50 -16.56 8.88
N ALA A 380 -18.66 -16.34 7.57
CA ALA A 380 -19.86 -16.61 6.78
C ALA A 380 -19.48 -17.33 5.47
N THR A 381 -20.45 -17.96 4.80
CA THR A 381 -20.25 -18.58 3.49
C THR A 381 -21.12 -17.94 2.41
N TYR A 382 -20.62 -17.79 1.19
CA TYR A 382 -21.37 -17.17 0.08
C TYR A 382 -20.82 -17.54 -1.30
N ASP A 383 -21.62 -17.30 -2.33
CA ASP A 383 -21.24 -17.46 -3.74
C ASP A 383 -21.17 -16.08 -4.43
N ILE A 384 -20.23 -15.92 -5.35
CA ILE A 384 -20.11 -14.74 -6.22
C ILE A 384 -20.43 -15.16 -7.66
N ASP A 385 -21.63 -14.87 -8.12
CA ASP A 385 -22.12 -15.17 -9.47
C ASP A 385 -21.68 -14.09 -10.46
N LEU A 386 -20.63 -14.38 -11.23
CA LEU A 386 -20.09 -13.43 -12.22
C LEU A 386 -20.92 -13.34 -13.50
N THR A 387 -21.95 -14.19 -13.66
CA THR A 387 -22.90 -14.05 -14.77
C THR A 387 -23.85 -12.86 -14.56
N GLN A 388 -23.99 -12.41 -13.31
CA GLN A 388 -24.84 -11.29 -12.93
C GLN A 388 -24.10 -9.95 -13.06
N PRO A 389 -24.82 -8.87 -13.39
CA PRO A 389 -24.26 -7.53 -13.33
C PRO A 389 -23.82 -7.20 -11.90
N ALA A 390 -22.82 -6.32 -11.77
CA ALA A 390 -22.38 -5.84 -10.46
C ALA A 390 -23.55 -5.24 -9.66
N GLY A 391 -23.61 -5.53 -8.35
CA GLY A 391 -24.76 -5.20 -7.51
C GLY A 391 -25.79 -6.33 -7.34
N ASN A 392 -25.63 -7.44 -8.06
CA ASN A 392 -26.47 -8.65 -7.92
C ASN A 392 -25.68 -9.96 -7.98
N ARG A 393 -24.40 -9.94 -7.59
CA ARG A 393 -23.48 -11.08 -7.69
C ARG A 393 -23.46 -11.96 -6.44
N ILE A 394 -23.78 -11.43 -5.27
CA ILE A 394 -23.69 -12.15 -4.00
C ILE A 394 -24.93 -13.02 -3.80
N LYS A 395 -24.71 -14.34 -3.75
CA LYS A 395 -25.75 -15.37 -3.58
C LYS A 395 -25.45 -16.24 -2.36
N ASN A 396 -26.49 -16.85 -1.81
CA ASN A 396 -26.40 -17.85 -0.73
C ASN A 396 -25.55 -17.43 0.47
N LEU A 397 -25.60 -16.14 0.85
CA LEU A 397 -24.88 -15.61 2.01
C LEU A 397 -25.47 -16.21 3.30
N ARG A 398 -24.65 -16.97 4.03
CA ARG A 398 -25.05 -17.78 5.19
C ARG A 398 -24.13 -17.57 6.37
N TYR A 399 -24.70 -17.56 7.56
CA TYR A 399 -23.98 -17.63 8.84
C TYR A 399 -24.35 -18.93 9.56
N LYS A 400 -23.35 -19.74 9.92
CA LYS A 400 -23.57 -21.06 10.55
C LYS A 400 -24.61 -21.92 9.80
N GLY A 401 -24.51 -21.95 8.48
CA GLY A 401 -25.41 -22.71 7.58
C GLY A 401 -26.77 -22.06 7.30
N LYS A 402 -27.19 -21.03 8.05
CA LYS A 402 -28.48 -20.36 7.88
C LYS A 402 -28.36 -19.13 6.98
N LEU A 403 -29.32 -18.92 6.07
CA LEU A 403 -29.36 -17.73 5.22
C LEU A 403 -29.43 -16.46 6.06
N ILE A 404 -28.60 -15.49 5.73
CA ILE A 404 -28.61 -14.18 6.39
C ILE A 404 -29.78 -13.36 5.87
N LYS A 405 -30.62 -12.89 6.78
CA LYS A 405 -31.71 -11.94 6.47
C LYS A 405 -31.18 -10.52 6.53
N ASP A 406 -31.80 -9.64 5.74
CA ASP A 406 -31.43 -8.22 5.69
C ASP A 406 -31.43 -7.53 7.07
N THR A 407 -32.29 -7.99 7.98
CA THR A 407 -32.47 -7.45 9.33
C THR A 407 -31.57 -8.08 10.39
N ASP A 408 -30.89 -9.19 10.10
CA ASP A 408 -29.99 -9.82 11.06
C ASP A 408 -28.81 -8.88 11.35
N VAL A 409 -28.34 -8.82 12.60
CA VAL A 409 -27.24 -7.93 13.00
C VAL A 409 -26.04 -8.75 13.45
N PHE A 410 -24.88 -8.43 12.89
CA PHE A 410 -23.61 -9.09 13.18
C PHE A 410 -22.60 -8.09 13.71
N THR A 411 -21.68 -8.59 14.53
CA THR A 411 -20.43 -7.89 14.83
C THR A 411 -19.35 -8.29 13.81
N VAL A 412 -18.67 -7.30 13.24
CA VAL A 412 -17.75 -7.47 12.12
C VAL A 412 -16.45 -6.72 12.41
N ALA A 413 -15.31 -7.40 12.33
CA ALA A 413 -14.00 -6.78 12.43
C ALA A 413 -13.58 -6.20 11.06
N ILE A 414 -13.19 -4.93 11.05
CA ILE A 414 -12.64 -4.22 9.88
C ILE A 414 -11.48 -3.34 10.33
N ASN A 415 -10.54 -3.03 9.43
CA ASN A 415 -9.46 -2.11 9.76
C ASN A 415 -9.92 -0.64 9.76
N ASN A 416 -9.13 0.26 10.37
CA ASN A 416 -9.46 1.68 10.47
C ASN A 416 -9.53 2.38 9.10
N TYR A 417 -8.71 1.96 8.12
CA TYR A 417 -8.82 2.45 6.75
C TYR A 417 -10.24 2.26 6.18
N ARG A 418 -10.81 1.06 6.34
CA ARG A 418 -12.20 0.78 5.96
C ARG A 418 -13.20 1.54 6.78
N TYR A 419 -13.04 1.53 8.11
CA TYR A 419 -13.94 2.25 9.01
C TYR A 419 -14.03 3.75 8.67
N ASN A 420 -12.93 4.38 8.29
CA ASN A 420 -12.88 5.81 7.96
C ASN A 420 -13.44 6.15 6.56
N GLY A 421 -13.74 5.16 5.73
CA GLY A 421 -14.32 5.34 4.40
C GLY A 421 -13.41 4.92 3.24
N GLY A 422 -12.22 4.39 3.52
CA GLY A 422 -11.28 3.89 2.52
C GLY A 422 -11.92 2.88 1.56
N GLY A 423 -11.71 3.07 0.26
CA GLY A 423 -12.34 2.29 -0.81
C GLY A 423 -13.87 2.47 -0.94
N GLY A 424 -14.48 3.41 -0.20
CA GLY A 424 -15.90 3.76 -0.26
C GLY A 424 -16.87 2.71 0.26
N PHE A 425 -16.36 1.68 0.95
CA PHE A 425 -17.15 0.54 1.40
C PHE A 425 -18.22 0.92 2.43
N MET A 426 -17.88 1.77 3.40
CA MET A 426 -18.84 2.28 4.40
C MET A 426 -20.01 2.98 3.73
N ALA A 427 -19.72 3.89 2.78
CA ALA A 427 -20.75 4.62 2.04
C ALA A 427 -21.61 3.68 1.17
N ALA A 428 -20.99 2.72 0.48
CA ALA A 428 -21.70 1.74 -0.35
C ALA A 428 -22.64 0.85 0.46
N ALA A 429 -22.26 0.52 1.70
CA ALA A 429 -23.10 -0.22 2.65
C ALA A 429 -24.07 0.69 3.44
N GLY A 430 -24.09 2.00 3.20
CA GLY A 430 -24.96 2.94 3.92
C GLY A 430 -24.61 3.07 5.41
N ILE A 431 -23.34 2.89 5.77
CA ILE A 431 -22.83 3.00 7.14
C ILE A 431 -22.11 4.35 7.30
N SER A 432 -22.41 5.07 8.39
CA SER A 432 -21.69 6.29 8.75
C SER A 432 -20.68 6.01 9.86
N ASN A 433 -19.43 6.40 9.64
CA ASN A 433 -18.38 6.32 10.67
C ASN A 433 -18.53 7.38 11.78
N THR A 434 -19.45 8.34 11.62
CA THR A 434 -19.81 9.30 12.67
C THR A 434 -20.83 8.73 13.67
N ASP A 435 -21.47 7.60 13.36
CA ASP A 435 -22.36 6.92 14.30
C ASP A 435 -21.53 6.04 15.24
N SER A 436 -21.22 6.54 16.44
CA SER A 436 -20.47 5.77 17.42
C SER A 436 -21.22 4.53 17.95
N SER A 437 -22.54 4.42 17.76
CA SER A 437 -23.35 3.32 18.30
C SER A 437 -23.10 1.97 17.60
N ILE A 438 -22.53 2.02 16.40
CA ILE A 438 -22.13 0.82 15.65
C ILE A 438 -20.85 0.21 16.19
N VAL A 439 -19.98 0.99 16.84
CA VAL A 439 -18.67 0.53 17.30
C VAL A 439 -18.81 -0.33 18.55
N VAL A 440 -18.30 -1.57 18.48
CA VAL A 440 -18.22 -2.50 19.62
C VAL A 440 -16.78 -2.71 20.11
N TYR A 441 -15.78 -2.39 19.27
CA TYR A 441 -14.38 -2.49 19.63
C TYR A 441 -13.53 -1.47 18.85
N ASP A 442 -12.51 -0.93 19.51
CA ASP A 442 -11.50 -0.03 18.95
C ASP A 442 -10.16 -0.41 19.57
N SER A 443 -9.33 -1.10 18.79
CA SER A 443 -8.04 -1.63 19.24
C SER A 443 -7.05 -0.53 19.64
N GLN A 444 -7.08 0.64 18.99
CA GLN A 444 -6.20 1.75 19.33
C GLN A 444 -6.54 2.27 20.72
N LYS A 445 -7.84 2.41 21.03
CA LYS A 445 -8.27 2.80 22.38
C LYS A 445 -7.98 1.73 23.43
N ALA A 446 -8.12 0.45 23.06
CA ALA A 446 -7.96 -0.65 24.01
C ALA A 446 -6.48 -0.96 24.32
N LEU A 447 -5.59 -0.85 23.33
CA LEU A 447 -4.23 -1.39 23.38
C LEU A 447 -3.14 -0.35 23.03
N GLY A 448 -3.51 0.87 22.63
CA GLY A 448 -2.54 1.85 22.14
C GLY A 448 -1.83 1.34 20.88
N ASP A 449 -0.50 1.54 20.81
CA ASP A 449 0.36 1.11 19.71
C ASP A 449 0.32 -0.41 19.45
N ASP A 450 0.04 -1.22 20.49
CA ASP A 450 -0.08 -2.68 20.38
C ASP A 450 -1.40 -3.12 19.70
N GLY A 451 -2.32 -2.19 19.45
CA GLY A 451 -3.60 -2.44 18.77
C GLY A 451 -3.51 -2.55 17.25
N GLN A 452 -2.33 -2.32 16.66
CA GLN A 452 -2.14 -2.47 15.21
C GLN A 452 -2.34 -3.94 14.77
N VAL A 453 -2.94 -4.18 13.61
CA VAL A 453 -3.22 -5.54 13.12
C VAL A 453 -1.96 -6.40 13.05
N ARG A 454 -0.82 -5.81 12.66
CA ARG A 454 0.48 -6.49 12.67
C ARG A 454 0.91 -6.94 14.07
N SER A 455 0.75 -6.08 15.08
CA SER A 455 1.04 -6.40 16.49
C SER A 455 0.12 -7.52 16.98
N LEU A 456 -1.17 -7.46 16.64
CA LEU A 456 -2.14 -8.50 16.95
C LEU A 456 -1.77 -9.85 16.32
N MET A 457 -1.27 -9.86 15.08
CA MET A 457 -0.76 -11.08 14.44
C MET A 457 0.47 -11.63 15.15
N ILE A 458 1.44 -10.79 15.51
CA ILE A 458 2.64 -11.20 16.27
C ILE A 458 2.22 -11.85 17.60
N GLU A 459 1.32 -11.21 18.35
CA GLU A 459 0.83 -11.74 19.63
C GLU A 459 0.02 -13.02 19.46
N TYR A 460 -0.71 -13.19 18.35
CA TYR A 460 -1.39 -14.44 18.03
C TYR A 460 -0.40 -15.61 17.85
N PHE A 461 0.69 -15.41 17.11
CA PHE A 461 1.74 -16.42 16.98
C PHE A 461 2.40 -16.74 18.32
N LYS A 462 2.71 -15.72 19.13
CA LYS A 462 3.30 -15.94 20.47
C LYS A 462 2.36 -16.70 21.40
N LYS A 463 1.07 -16.38 21.36
CA LYS A 463 0.04 -16.97 22.21
C LYS A 463 -0.16 -18.46 21.92
N TYR A 464 -0.26 -18.82 20.64
CA TYR A 464 -0.59 -20.20 20.23
C TYR A 464 0.66 -21.05 19.92
N GLY A 465 1.81 -20.42 19.72
CA GLY A 465 3.09 -21.09 19.47
C GLY A 465 3.21 -21.67 18.06
N THR A 466 2.32 -22.58 17.66
CA THR A 466 2.28 -23.19 16.32
C THR A 466 0.93 -22.95 15.67
N ILE A 467 0.92 -22.31 14.50
CA ILE A 467 -0.28 -22.00 13.73
C ILE A 467 -0.45 -22.99 12.58
N ALA A 468 -1.64 -23.58 12.50
CA ALA A 468 -1.99 -24.50 11.43
C ALA A 468 -2.25 -23.76 10.11
N ASN A 469 -1.73 -24.31 9.01
CA ASN A 469 -2.08 -23.86 7.66
C ASN A 469 -3.41 -24.48 7.25
N THR A 470 -4.49 -23.73 7.43
CA THR A 470 -5.86 -24.14 7.09
C THR A 470 -6.44 -23.24 6.01
N VAL A 471 -7.35 -23.81 5.20
CA VAL A 471 -8.11 -23.09 4.18
C VAL A 471 -9.59 -23.51 4.26
N GLU A 472 -10.40 -22.64 4.83
CA GLU A 472 -11.84 -22.72 4.86
C GLU A 472 -12.40 -22.31 3.49
N LYS A 473 -13.19 -23.19 2.86
CA LYS A 473 -13.86 -22.89 1.59
C LYS A 473 -15.12 -22.05 1.81
N ASN A 474 -14.93 -20.85 2.34
CA ASN A 474 -16.02 -19.96 2.74
C ASN A 474 -16.67 -19.23 1.56
N TRP A 475 -15.94 -18.97 0.48
CA TRP A 475 -16.53 -18.36 -0.71
C TRP A 475 -16.00 -18.97 -2.01
N LYS A 476 -16.75 -18.78 -3.10
CA LYS A 476 -16.33 -19.18 -4.45
C LYS A 476 -16.85 -18.22 -5.53
N LEU A 477 -16.09 -18.09 -6.60
CA LEU A 477 -16.51 -17.44 -7.83
C LEU A 477 -17.21 -18.46 -8.74
N SER A 478 -18.27 -18.03 -9.42
CA SER A 478 -19.00 -18.86 -10.37
C SER A 478 -19.07 -18.18 -11.74
N THR A 479 -18.68 -18.91 -12.78
CA THR A 479 -18.89 -18.51 -14.18
C THR A 479 -20.18 -19.06 -14.77
N THR A 480 -20.90 -19.89 -14.01
CA THR A 480 -22.27 -20.33 -14.28
C THR A 480 -23.23 -19.66 -13.32
N LYS A 481 -24.50 -19.55 -13.72
CA LYS A 481 -25.54 -19.01 -12.87
C LYS A 481 -25.66 -19.82 -11.58
N VAL A 482 -25.61 -19.15 -10.44
CA VAL A 482 -25.75 -19.77 -9.12
C VAL A 482 -27.23 -19.93 -8.80
N GLU A 483 -27.63 -21.13 -8.39
CA GLU A 483 -28.99 -21.37 -7.89
C GLU A 483 -29.13 -20.83 -6.46
N GLU A 484 -30.19 -20.04 -6.23
CA GLU A 484 -30.51 -19.51 -4.90
C GLU A 484 -31.18 -20.58 -4.05
N ILE A 485 -30.59 -20.83 -2.88
CA ILE A 485 -31.14 -21.74 -1.88
C ILE A 485 -32.38 -21.10 -1.27
N LYS A 486 -33.48 -21.87 -1.16
CA LYS A 486 -34.69 -21.41 -0.49
C LYS A 486 -34.53 -21.56 1.01
N ASP A 487 -35.11 -20.60 1.75
CA ASP A 487 -35.19 -20.62 3.22
C ASP A 487 -36.21 -21.69 3.66
N THR A 488 -35.88 -22.97 3.49
CA THR A 488 -36.67 -24.10 3.97
C THR A 488 -35.93 -24.77 5.11
N GLU A 489 -36.48 -24.60 6.32
CA GLU A 489 -36.25 -25.30 7.60
C GLU A 489 -34.89 -25.99 7.83
N ASP A 490 -34.14 -25.43 8.80
CA ASP A 490 -33.13 -26.04 9.67
C ASP A 490 -32.62 -27.44 9.25
N THR A 491 -31.79 -27.51 8.21
CA THR A 491 -30.96 -28.70 7.99
C THR A 491 -29.73 -28.60 8.87
N THR A 492 -29.88 -28.91 10.16
CA THR A 492 -28.78 -29.49 10.94
C THR A 492 -28.48 -30.86 10.33
N ASN A 493 -27.68 -30.90 9.27
CA ASN A 493 -26.96 -32.07 8.75
C ASN A 493 -26.20 -31.66 7.47
N ASP A 494 -25.26 -30.73 7.58
CA ASP A 494 -24.07 -30.78 6.75
C ASP A 494 -22.93 -31.14 7.71
N GLU A 495 -22.65 -32.44 7.80
CA GLU A 495 -21.40 -32.91 8.39
C GLU A 495 -20.25 -32.25 7.63
N ILE A 496 -19.43 -31.53 8.37
CA ILE A 496 -18.08 -31.17 7.94
C ILE A 496 -17.39 -32.50 7.63
N GLN A 497 -17.29 -32.87 6.36
CA GLN A 497 -16.40 -33.95 5.93
C GLN A 497 -14.96 -33.50 6.13
N ASN A 498 -14.47 -33.66 7.36
CA ASN A 498 -13.06 -33.90 7.62
C ASN A 498 -12.79 -35.34 7.16
N ASP A 499 -12.27 -35.50 5.94
CA ASP A 499 -11.67 -36.77 5.53
C ASP A 499 -10.33 -36.92 6.27
N ASP A 500 -10.41 -37.39 7.50
CA ASP A 500 -9.30 -38.03 8.20
C ASP A 500 -9.48 -39.54 8.04
N LYS A 501 -8.81 -40.12 7.04
CA LYS A 501 -8.67 -41.57 6.87
C LYS A 501 -7.21 -41.92 6.68
N THR A 502 -6.60 -42.30 7.80
CA THR A 502 -5.55 -43.31 7.85
C THR A 502 -6.01 -44.59 7.16
N THR A 503 -5.30 -45.06 6.14
CA THR A 503 -5.31 -46.47 5.75
C THR A 503 -3.91 -46.93 5.32
N ASP A 504 -3.45 -47.94 6.03
CA ASP A 504 -2.28 -48.77 5.76
C ASP A 504 -2.34 -49.49 4.40
N ASP A 505 -1.13 -49.84 3.95
CA ASP A 505 -0.71 -50.59 2.78
C ASP A 505 -1.63 -51.71 2.27
N LYS A 506 -1.79 -51.77 0.94
CA LYS A 506 -1.49 -52.97 0.12
C LYS A 506 -1.50 -52.69 -1.39
N GLU A 507 -0.44 -53.17 -2.03
CA GLU A 507 -0.14 -53.16 -3.47
C GLU A 507 -1.21 -53.80 -4.35
N ALA A 508 -1.45 -53.22 -5.54
CA ALA A 508 -1.49 -53.93 -6.82
C ALA A 508 -1.55 -52.96 -8.02
N THR A 509 -0.44 -52.95 -8.76
CA THR A 509 -0.19 -52.62 -10.18
C THR A 509 -1.39 -52.48 -11.15
N ASN A 510 -1.43 -51.44 -12.00
CA ASN A 510 -0.84 -51.48 -13.37
C ASN A 510 -1.06 -50.17 -14.20
N ASN A 511 0.07 -49.59 -14.62
CA ASN A 511 0.45 -48.92 -15.88
C ASN A 511 -0.39 -47.86 -16.62
N GLY A 512 0.26 -46.68 -16.78
CA GLY A 512 0.27 -45.83 -17.98
C GLY A 512 0.17 -44.33 -17.66
N GLY A 513 1.16 -43.45 -17.77
CA GLY A 513 2.56 -43.49 -18.16
C GLY A 513 3.10 -42.07 -17.98
N ALA A 514 4.10 -41.88 -17.13
CA ALA A 514 4.87 -40.64 -17.01
C ALA A 514 6.32 -41.05 -16.70
N GLU A 515 7.24 -40.66 -17.58
CA GLU A 515 8.66 -40.93 -17.42
C GLU A 515 9.20 -40.24 -16.17
N GLN A 516 9.58 -41.05 -15.17
CA GLN A 516 10.42 -40.63 -14.06
C GLN A 516 11.86 -40.48 -14.55
N ASN A 517 12.46 -39.31 -14.32
CA ASN A 517 13.91 -39.20 -14.27
C ASN A 517 14.37 -39.59 -12.86
N LYS A 518 14.95 -40.79 -12.76
CA LYS A 518 15.56 -41.33 -11.54
C LYS A 518 16.92 -40.69 -11.35
N ASP A 519 17.07 -39.86 -10.33
CA ASP A 519 18.25 -39.85 -9.48
C ASP A 519 17.94 -39.03 -8.22
N GLY A 520 17.81 -39.73 -7.10
CA GLY A 520 17.56 -39.15 -5.80
C GLY A 520 18.74 -38.33 -5.30
N LYS A 521 18.71 -37.02 -5.53
CA LYS A 521 19.36 -36.00 -4.70
C LYS A 521 18.51 -34.73 -4.71
N LEU A 522 17.92 -34.40 -3.55
CA LEU A 522 17.29 -33.11 -3.29
C LEU A 522 18.32 -31.98 -3.55
N PRO A 523 17.95 -30.87 -4.22
CA PRO A 523 18.83 -29.72 -4.31
C PRO A 523 19.00 -29.10 -2.92
N LYS A 524 20.23 -29.17 -2.40
CA LYS A 524 20.66 -28.34 -1.27
C LYS A 524 20.64 -26.89 -1.76
N THR A 525 19.71 -26.10 -1.24
CA THR A 525 19.65 -24.66 -1.50
C THR A 525 20.85 -23.99 -0.86
N GLY A 526 21.78 -23.56 -1.73
CA GLY A 526 22.99 -22.85 -1.31
C GLY A 526 24.13 -22.93 -2.34
N SER A 527 23.91 -22.55 -3.61
CA SER A 527 24.89 -21.88 -4.47
C SER A 527 24.35 -21.64 -5.90
N VAL A 528 24.60 -20.40 -6.37
CA VAL A 528 24.76 -19.87 -7.73
C VAL A 528 24.10 -20.64 -8.90
N VAL A 529 23.06 -20.05 -9.50
CA VAL A 529 22.46 -20.51 -10.75
C VAL A 529 23.19 -19.89 -11.94
N ASP A 530 23.58 -20.75 -12.89
CA ASP A 530 24.13 -20.42 -14.20
C ASP A 530 22.98 -19.92 -15.12
N ILE A 531 23.06 -18.65 -15.54
CA ILE A 531 22.04 -17.95 -16.33
C ILE A 531 22.42 -18.07 -17.81
N THR A 532 22.03 -19.14 -18.50
CA THR A 532 22.11 -19.18 -19.98
C THR A 532 21.00 -19.97 -20.71
N THR A 533 19.82 -20.18 -20.12
CA THR A 533 18.71 -20.83 -20.86
C THR A 533 17.32 -20.40 -20.38
N LEU A 534 16.91 -19.15 -20.64
CA LEU A 534 15.49 -18.76 -20.73
C LEU A 534 15.34 -17.38 -21.38
N PHE A 535 15.29 -17.35 -22.72
CA PHE A 535 14.81 -16.20 -23.50
C PHE A 535 13.48 -16.56 -24.14
N GLY A 536 12.40 -15.89 -23.72
CA GLY A 536 11.07 -16.04 -24.32
C GLY A 536 9.95 -15.37 -23.52
N ALA A 537 9.76 -14.06 -23.76
CA ALA A 537 8.59 -13.23 -23.44
C ALA A 537 8.23 -12.95 -21.95
N GLY A 538 8.29 -11.65 -21.58
CA GLY A 538 7.64 -11.08 -20.39
C GLY A 538 8.61 -10.59 -19.31
N ALA A 539 8.96 -9.31 -19.32
CA ALA A 539 9.92 -8.70 -18.41
C ALA A 539 9.42 -8.72 -16.94
N ALA A 540 10.12 -9.48 -16.09
CA ALA A 540 10.05 -9.41 -14.63
C ALA A 540 11.48 -9.37 -14.07
N SER A 541 11.88 -8.22 -13.52
CA SER A 541 13.18 -8.04 -12.88
C SER A 541 13.09 -8.46 -11.41
N ILE A 542 13.86 -9.49 -11.03
CA ILE A 542 14.04 -9.96 -9.64
C ILE A 542 15.35 -9.36 -9.12
N MET A 543 15.31 -8.60 -8.03
CA MET A 543 16.50 -8.26 -7.25
C MET A 543 16.59 -9.17 -6.01
N ILE A 544 17.61 -10.03 -5.97
CA ILE A 544 18.08 -10.70 -4.75
C ILE A 544 19.50 -10.18 -4.52
N GLY A 545 19.66 -9.30 -3.54
CA GLY A 545 20.96 -8.86 -3.04
C GLY A 545 21.41 -9.74 -1.88
N ALA A 546 22.31 -10.68 -2.12
CA ALA A 546 23.08 -11.37 -1.09
C ALA A 546 24.57 -11.19 -1.42
N VAL A 547 25.24 -10.27 -0.74
CA VAL A 547 26.69 -10.09 -0.86
C VAL A 547 27.39 -10.98 0.16
N PHE A 548 28.08 -12.01 -0.34
CA PHE A 548 29.15 -12.68 0.39
C PHE A 548 30.47 -11.96 0.10
N VAL A 549 31.11 -11.40 1.13
CA VAL A 549 32.51 -10.99 1.08
C VAL A 549 33.38 -12.22 1.30
N ILE A 550 33.98 -12.77 0.24
CA ILE A 550 35.12 -13.67 0.37
C ILE A 550 36.38 -12.85 0.15
N HIS A 551 37.17 -12.73 1.22
CA HIS A 551 38.52 -12.20 1.21
C HIS A 551 39.45 -13.24 0.56
N ASP A 552 39.90 -13.05 -0.68
CA ASP A 552 41.06 -13.78 -1.21
C ASP A 552 42.26 -12.84 -1.37
N SER A 553 43.15 -12.95 -0.40
CA SER A 553 44.44 -12.29 -0.36
C SER A 553 45.46 -13.07 -1.20
N ARG A 554 45.55 -12.85 -2.52
CA ARG A 554 46.76 -13.25 -3.29
C ARG A 554 47.19 -12.21 -4.32
N ARG A 555 48.25 -11.49 -3.93
CA ARG A 555 49.22 -10.79 -4.77
C ARG A 555 49.61 -11.61 -6.01
N LYS A 556 49.70 -10.93 -7.17
CA LYS A 556 50.96 -10.73 -7.93
C LYS A 556 50.78 -9.78 -9.13
N LYS A 557 51.51 -8.65 -9.08
CA LYS A 557 52.31 -7.97 -10.14
C LYS A 557 52.29 -8.69 -11.52
N LYS A 558 52.18 -8.03 -12.69
CA LYS A 558 52.96 -6.87 -13.19
C LYS A 558 52.42 -6.42 -14.57
N VAL A 559 52.41 -5.11 -14.82
CA VAL A 559 52.86 -4.36 -16.03
C VAL A 559 52.55 -4.94 -17.43
N ALA A 560 51.73 -4.25 -18.23
CA ALA A 560 52.16 -3.28 -19.26
C ALA A 560 50.95 -2.44 -19.69
#